data_AF-A0A2M8AFB8-F1
#
_entry.id   AF-A0A2M8AFB8-F1
#
_cell.length_a   1.000
_cell.length_b   1.000
_cell.length_c   1.000
_cell.angle_alpha   90.00
_cell.angle_beta   90.00
_cell.angle_gamma   90.00
#
_symmetry.space_group_name_H-M   'P 1'
#
loop_
_entity.id
_entity.type
_entity.pdbx_description
1 polymer ?
#
loop_
_entity_poly.entity_id
_entity_poly.type
_entity_poly.pdbx_seq_one_letter_code
_entity_poly.pdbx_strand_id
1 'polypeptide(L)'
;KPINPLSPAKAAFYSAVLPGLGQAYNKKYWKIPIVYGALGTGIYFYTTNNKNYNRYRDAFKRRLAGFEDDEFINRVTMDGLQRAQTFYRKNKELSLLITIGIYALNIIDANVDAHLLQYNVNENLTLSPHFKFNELNVKSDVGLTLNFKF
;
A
#
# COMPACT_ATOMS: atom_id res chain seq x y z
N LYS A 1 -7.13 4.70 31.66
CA LYS A 1 -7.59 5.62 30.58
C LYS A 1 -8.73 4.92 29.84
N PRO A 2 -9.84 5.58 29.47
CA PRO A 2 -10.98 4.89 28.88
C PRO A 2 -10.63 4.43 27.46
N ILE A 3 -10.99 3.19 27.14
CA ILE A 3 -10.83 2.60 25.81
C ILE A 3 -11.80 3.33 24.88
N ASN A 4 -11.30 3.86 23.76
CA ASN A 4 -12.12 4.55 22.78
C ASN A 4 -12.47 3.59 21.62
N PRO A 5 -13.67 2.99 21.62
CA PRO A 5 -14.09 1.96 20.65
C PRO A 5 -14.24 2.50 19.21
N LEU A 6 -14.13 3.82 19.00
CA LEU A 6 -14.20 4.45 17.68
C LEU A 6 -12.82 4.61 17.00
N SER A 7 -11.72 4.29 17.70
CA SER A 7 -10.38 4.36 17.11
C SER A 7 -10.12 3.43 15.90
N PRO A 8 -10.66 2.20 15.82
CA PRO A 8 -10.51 1.36 14.63
C PRO A 8 -11.29 1.91 13.43
N ALA A 9 -12.52 2.38 13.66
CA ALA A 9 -13.35 3.00 12.62
C ALA A 9 -12.69 4.28 12.06
N LYS A 10 -12.05 5.08 12.92
CA LYS A 10 -11.34 6.30 12.50
C LYS A 10 -10.05 5.98 11.72
N ALA A 11 -9.29 4.96 12.10
CA ALA A 11 -8.09 4.53 11.39
C ALA A 11 -8.41 3.88 10.02
N ALA A 12 -9.50 3.10 9.93
CA ALA A 12 -10.03 2.59 8.68
C ALA A 12 -10.55 3.74 7.78
N PHE A 13 -11.25 4.71 8.36
CA PHE A 13 -11.72 5.90 7.64
C PHE A 13 -10.55 6.75 7.11
N TYR A 14 -9.50 6.99 7.90
CA TYR A 14 -8.30 7.72 7.44
C TYR A 14 -7.49 6.93 6.40
N SER A 15 -7.41 5.60 6.53
CA SER A 15 -6.76 4.73 5.53
C SER A 15 -7.52 4.69 4.20
N ALA A 16 -8.84 4.87 4.25
CA ALA A 16 -9.69 4.92 3.06
C ALA A 16 -9.66 6.28 2.33
N VAL A 17 -9.21 7.36 3.00
CA VAL A 17 -9.18 8.73 2.43
C VAL A 17 -7.83 9.04 1.78
N LEU A 18 -6.70 8.57 2.36
CA LEU A 18 -5.38 8.67 1.72
C LEU A 18 -4.57 7.38 1.95
N PRO A 19 -4.01 6.78 0.88
CA PRO A 19 -3.17 5.59 1.00
C PRO A 19 -1.97 5.87 1.92
N GLY A 20 -1.78 4.99 2.91
CA GLY A 20 -0.69 5.09 3.88
C GLY A 20 -0.98 5.86 5.18
N LEU A 21 -2.12 6.55 5.34
CA LEU A 21 -2.44 7.24 6.60
C LEU A 21 -2.60 6.29 7.80
N GLY A 22 -3.16 5.10 7.59
CA GLY A 22 -3.21 4.08 8.65
C GLY A 22 -1.85 3.54 9.03
N GLN A 23 -0.91 3.46 8.08
CA GLN A 23 0.47 3.06 8.36
C GLN A 23 1.21 4.13 9.16
N ALA A 24 0.97 5.41 8.87
CA ALA A 24 1.48 6.52 9.67
C ALA A 24 0.90 6.51 11.09
N TYR A 25 -0.41 6.27 11.24
CA TYR A 25 -1.06 6.14 12.55
C TYR A 25 -0.51 4.96 13.36
N ASN A 26 -0.22 3.84 12.70
CA ASN A 26 0.38 2.66 13.30
C ASN A 26 1.91 2.76 13.48
N LYS A 27 2.52 3.95 13.26
CA LYS A 27 3.97 4.21 13.30
C LYS A 27 4.83 3.34 12.36
N LYS A 28 4.21 2.67 11.37
CA LYS A 28 4.89 1.81 10.39
C LYS A 28 5.22 2.58 9.11
N TYR A 29 6.01 3.65 9.25
CA TYR A 29 6.36 4.55 8.14
C TYR A 29 7.10 3.87 6.99
N TRP A 30 7.88 2.82 7.27
CA TRP A 30 8.64 2.09 6.26
C TRP A 30 7.76 1.41 5.19
N LYS A 31 6.49 1.13 5.48
CA LYS A 31 5.56 0.55 4.52
C LYS A 31 5.02 1.59 3.52
N ILE A 32 5.05 2.88 3.86
CA ILE A 32 4.45 3.95 3.05
C ILE A 32 5.12 4.04 1.66
N PRO A 33 6.47 4.08 1.53
CA PRO A 33 7.12 4.09 0.22
C PRO A 33 6.74 2.90 -0.65
N ILE A 34 6.52 1.72 -0.07
CA ILE A 34 6.16 0.51 -0.80
C ILE A 34 4.75 0.65 -1.39
N VAL A 35 3.80 1.15 -0.61
CA VAL A 35 2.42 1.38 -1.06
C VAL A 35 2.38 2.39 -2.19
N TYR A 36 3.08 3.52 -2.03
CA TYR A 36 3.18 4.54 -3.08
C TYR A 36 3.91 4.03 -4.31
N GLY A 37 4.96 3.22 -4.15
CA GLY A 37 5.65 2.57 -5.26
C GLY A 37 4.74 1.62 -6.04
N ALA A 38 3.95 0.81 -5.34
CA ALA A 38 3.01 -0.13 -5.95
C ALA A 38 1.86 0.60 -6.69
N LEU A 39 1.24 1.59 -6.05
CA LEU A 39 0.18 2.41 -6.68
C LEU A 39 0.74 3.23 -7.84
N GLY A 40 1.90 3.87 -7.67
CA GLY A 40 2.56 4.65 -8.71
C GLY A 40 2.90 3.81 -9.93
N THR A 41 3.39 2.58 -9.72
CA THR A 41 3.67 1.62 -10.80
C THR A 41 2.38 1.25 -11.55
N GLY A 42 1.30 0.93 -10.82
CA GLY A 42 0.00 0.61 -11.43
C GLY A 42 -0.57 1.77 -12.26
N ILE A 43 -0.52 2.99 -11.75
CA ILE A 43 -0.94 4.21 -12.45
C ILE A 43 -0.06 4.48 -13.69
N TYR A 44 1.25 4.30 -13.58
CA TYR A 44 2.17 4.47 -14.70
C TYR A 44 1.85 3.50 -15.85
N PHE A 45 1.64 2.23 -15.54
CA PHE A 45 1.24 1.24 -16.55
C PHE A 45 -0.13 1.54 -17.14
N TYR A 46 -1.12 1.91 -16.31
CA TYR A 46 -2.44 2.32 -16.80
C TYR A 46 -2.33 3.47 -17.81
N THR A 47 -1.62 4.53 -17.44
CA THR A 47 -1.49 5.75 -18.24
C THR A 47 -0.77 5.49 -19.55
N THR A 48 0.33 4.75 -19.51
CA THR A 48 1.11 4.38 -20.70
C THR A 48 0.30 3.51 -21.65
N ASN A 49 -0.40 2.49 -21.13
CA ASN A 49 -1.27 1.64 -21.93
C ASN A 49 -2.46 2.42 -22.51
N ASN A 50 -3.07 3.35 -21.75
CA ASN A 50 -4.17 4.17 -22.25
C ASN A 50 -3.73 5.15 -23.34
N LYS A 51 -2.54 5.76 -23.20
CA LYS A 51 -1.95 6.63 -24.22
C LYS A 51 -1.71 5.85 -25.53
N ASN A 52 -1.09 4.68 -25.44
CA ASN A 52 -0.86 3.85 -26.63
C ASN A 52 -2.17 3.35 -27.23
N TYR A 53 -3.13 2.90 -26.42
CA TYR A 53 -4.47 2.54 -26.89
C TYR A 53 -5.09 3.66 -27.74
N ASN A 54 -5.05 4.91 -27.26
CA ASN A 54 -5.59 6.05 -28.00
C ASN A 54 -4.83 6.30 -29.30
N ARG A 55 -3.49 6.27 -29.31
CA ARG A 55 -2.67 6.42 -30.53
C ARG A 55 -3.06 5.41 -31.61
N TYR A 56 -3.14 4.12 -31.26
CA TYR A 56 -3.51 3.07 -32.22
C TYR A 56 -4.98 3.18 -32.66
N ARG A 57 -5.89 3.57 -31.76
CA ARG A 57 -7.30 3.78 -32.08
C ARG A 57 -7.50 4.97 -33.02
N ASP A 58 -6.78 6.06 -32.80
CA ASP A 58 -6.94 7.28 -33.59
C ASP A 58 -6.35 7.08 -34.99
N ALA A 59 -5.21 6.37 -35.11
CA ALA A 59 -4.69 5.91 -36.40
C ALA A 59 -5.65 4.98 -37.14
N PHE A 60 -6.26 4.01 -36.44
CA PHE A 60 -7.24 3.09 -37.03
C PHE A 60 -8.48 3.84 -37.55
N LYS A 61 -8.99 4.81 -36.79
CA LYS A 61 -10.11 5.67 -37.21
C LYS A 61 -9.75 6.50 -38.44
N ARG A 62 -8.53 7.04 -38.53
CA ARG A 62 -8.09 7.81 -39.70
C ARG A 62 -8.05 6.97 -40.97
N ARG A 63 -7.51 5.74 -40.90
CA ARG A 63 -7.50 4.82 -42.04
C ARG A 63 -8.90 4.40 -42.47
N LEU A 64 -9.81 4.16 -41.53
CA LEU A 64 -11.22 3.91 -41.85
C LEU A 64 -11.89 5.09 -42.57
N ALA A 65 -11.45 6.33 -42.29
CA ALA A 65 -11.90 7.53 -42.98
C ALA A 65 -11.20 7.76 -44.33
N GLY A 66 -10.32 6.86 -44.77
CA GLY A 66 -9.62 6.93 -46.05
C GLY A 66 -8.34 7.78 -46.05
N PHE A 67 -7.88 8.23 -44.88
CA PHE A 67 -6.62 8.98 -44.77
C PHE A 67 -5.42 8.03 -44.63
N GLU A 68 -4.30 8.40 -45.28
CA GLU A 68 -3.02 7.67 -45.23
C GLU A 68 -1.90 8.50 -44.53
N ASP A 69 -2.28 9.33 -43.56
CA ASP A 69 -1.40 10.30 -42.91
C ASP A 69 -1.11 9.98 -41.42
N ASP A 70 -1.38 8.76 -40.97
CA ASP A 70 -1.27 8.40 -39.56
C ASP A 70 0.17 8.10 -39.10
N GLU A 71 0.38 8.16 -37.78
CA GLU A 71 1.68 7.93 -37.12
C GLU A 71 2.33 6.57 -37.47
N PHE A 72 1.54 5.56 -37.83
CA PHE A 72 2.00 4.19 -38.07
C PHE A 72 1.93 3.78 -39.54
N ILE A 73 1.71 4.73 -40.45
CA ILE A 73 1.68 4.47 -41.89
C ILE A 73 2.97 3.76 -42.32
N ASN A 74 2.85 2.76 -43.20
CA ASN A 74 3.95 1.90 -43.67
C ASN A 74 4.72 1.11 -42.58
N ARG A 75 4.31 1.17 -41.30
CA ARG A 75 4.95 0.44 -40.20
C ARG A 75 4.04 -0.61 -39.58
N VAL A 76 2.74 -0.34 -39.53
CA VAL A 76 1.74 -1.22 -38.92
C VAL A 76 0.58 -1.37 -39.89
N THR A 77 0.10 -2.60 -40.12
CA THR A 77 -1.07 -2.88 -40.97
C THR A 77 -2.38 -2.57 -40.22
N MET A 78 -3.51 -2.51 -40.95
CA MET A 78 -4.84 -2.29 -40.35
C MET A 78 -5.15 -3.30 -39.24
N ASP A 79 -4.94 -4.59 -39.52
CA ASP A 79 -5.10 -5.65 -38.51
C ASP A 79 -4.12 -5.50 -37.35
N GLY A 80 -2.91 -5.03 -37.64
CA GLY A 80 -1.91 -4.70 -36.63
C GLY A 80 -2.41 -3.62 -35.66
N LEU A 81 -3.05 -2.56 -36.18
CA LEU A 81 -3.65 -1.52 -35.35
C LEU A 81 -4.78 -2.06 -34.48
N GLN A 82 -5.62 -2.96 -35.00
CA GLN A 82 -6.70 -3.59 -34.23
C GLN A 82 -6.16 -4.51 -33.11
N ARG A 83 -5.12 -5.31 -33.42
CA ARG A 83 -4.44 -6.15 -32.42
C ARG A 83 -3.80 -5.29 -31.34
N ALA A 84 -3.08 -4.23 -31.72
CA ALA A 84 -2.47 -3.30 -30.78
C ALA A 84 -3.50 -2.63 -29.86
N GLN A 85 -4.62 -2.13 -30.41
CA GLN A 85 -5.72 -1.60 -29.62
C GLN A 85 -6.23 -2.62 -28.59
N THR A 86 -6.47 -3.86 -29.00
CA THR A 86 -6.96 -4.91 -28.10
C THR A 86 -5.94 -5.20 -26.99
N PHE A 87 -4.66 -5.27 -27.33
CA PHE A 87 -3.57 -5.48 -26.37
C PHE A 87 -3.51 -4.35 -25.34
N TYR A 88 -3.41 -3.09 -25.78
CA TYR A 88 -3.32 -1.95 -24.88
C TYR A 88 -4.60 -1.72 -24.07
N ARG A 89 -5.77 -2.05 -24.62
CA ARG A 89 -7.04 -2.04 -23.88
C ARG A 89 -7.02 -3.06 -22.73
N LYS A 90 -6.67 -4.31 -23.02
CA LYS A 90 -6.58 -5.35 -21.98
C LYS A 90 -5.57 -4.97 -20.89
N ASN A 91 -4.40 -4.46 -21.28
CA ASN A 91 -3.35 -4.09 -20.33
C ASN A 91 -3.72 -2.88 -19.47
N LYS A 92 -4.39 -1.85 -20.01
CA LYS A 92 -4.85 -0.73 -19.17
C LYS A 92 -5.93 -1.20 -18.18
N GLU A 93 -6.87 -2.04 -18.61
CA GLU A 93 -7.92 -2.58 -17.75
C GLU A 93 -7.33 -3.45 -16.64
N LEU A 94 -6.38 -4.33 -16.99
CA LEU A 94 -5.66 -5.14 -16.01
C LEU A 94 -4.85 -4.28 -15.03
N SER A 95 -4.14 -3.27 -15.53
CA SER A 95 -3.36 -2.34 -14.68
C SER A 95 -4.27 -1.60 -13.71
N LEU A 96 -5.44 -1.13 -14.16
CA LEU A 96 -6.44 -0.49 -13.31
C LEU A 96 -6.95 -1.45 -12.23
N LEU A 97 -7.31 -2.67 -12.59
CA LEU A 97 -7.81 -3.69 -11.67
C LEU A 97 -6.76 -4.03 -10.60
N ILE A 98 -5.51 -4.26 -11.02
CA ILE A 98 -4.40 -4.53 -10.09
C ILE A 98 -4.17 -3.35 -9.16
N THR A 99 -4.21 -2.11 -9.68
CA THR A 99 -4.03 -0.89 -8.87
C THR A 99 -5.12 -0.77 -7.80
N ILE A 100 -6.37 -1.01 -8.18
CA ILE A 100 -7.50 -1.03 -7.23
C ILE A 100 -7.33 -2.15 -6.20
N GLY A 101 -6.89 -3.33 -6.62
CA GLY A 101 -6.59 -4.46 -5.72
C GLY A 101 -5.51 -4.11 -4.70
N ILE A 102 -4.41 -3.47 -5.14
CA ILE A 102 -3.33 -2.99 -4.26
C ILE A 102 -3.88 -1.95 -3.26
N TYR A 103 -4.72 -1.03 -3.72
CA TYR A 103 -5.35 -0.03 -2.86
C TYR A 103 -6.22 -0.68 -1.78
N ALA A 104 -7.05 -1.66 -2.17
CA ALA A 104 -7.89 -2.41 -1.23
C ALA A 104 -7.03 -3.19 -0.21
N LEU A 105 -5.97 -3.88 -0.66
CA LEU A 105 -5.03 -4.57 0.21
C LEU A 105 -4.34 -3.63 1.19
N ASN A 106 -4.01 -2.40 0.77
CA ASN A 106 -3.43 -1.41 1.67
C ASN A 106 -4.37 -1.04 2.83
N ILE A 107 -5.66 -0.88 2.54
CA ILE A 107 -6.68 -0.58 3.56
C ILE A 107 -6.81 -1.76 4.54
N ILE A 108 -6.86 -2.99 4.02
CA ILE A 108 -6.97 -4.20 4.85
C ILE A 108 -5.75 -4.35 5.77
N ASP A 109 -4.52 -4.23 5.24
CA ASP A 109 -3.28 -4.32 6.02
C ASP A 109 -3.24 -3.28 7.16
N ALA A 110 -3.62 -2.04 6.86
CA ALA A 110 -3.68 -0.98 7.86
C ALA A 110 -4.73 -1.25 8.96
N ASN A 111 -5.88 -1.83 8.60
CA ASN A 111 -6.94 -2.16 9.54
C ASN A 111 -6.54 -3.34 10.46
N VAL A 112 -5.93 -4.40 9.92
CA VAL A 112 -5.42 -5.53 10.71
C VAL A 112 -4.34 -5.08 11.68
N ASP A 113 -3.39 -4.27 11.22
CA ASP A 113 -2.32 -3.70 12.06
C ASP A 113 -2.88 -2.85 13.22
N ALA A 114 -3.91 -2.05 12.96
CA ALA A 114 -4.56 -1.24 13.98
C ALA A 114 -5.29 -2.09 15.03
N HIS A 115 -5.92 -3.20 14.62
CA HIS A 115 -6.63 -4.10 15.53
C HIS A 115 -5.67 -4.90 16.43
N LEU A 116 -4.53 -5.34 15.90
CA LEU A 116 -3.49 -6.02 16.68
C LEU A 116 -2.81 -5.09 17.71
N LEU A 117 -2.63 -3.80 17.37
CA LEU A 117 -2.15 -2.79 18.31
C LEU A 117 -3.12 -2.57 19.48
N GLN A 118 -4.42 -2.79 19.30
CA GLN A 118 -5.40 -2.68 20.39
C GLN A 118 -5.42 -3.92 21.29
N TYR A 119 -5.09 -5.10 20.75
CA TYR A 119 -5.06 -6.35 21.51
C TYR A 119 -3.79 -6.49 22.38
N ASN A 120 -2.68 -5.83 22.02
CA ASN A 120 -1.41 -5.94 22.74
C ASN A 120 -1.14 -4.81 23.76
N VAL A 121 -2.16 -4.35 24.49
CA VAL A 121 -1.95 -3.38 25.58
C VAL A 121 -2.71 -3.78 26.84
N ASN A 122 -2.30 -4.91 27.42
CA ASN A 122 -2.35 -5.10 28.87
C ASN A 122 -1.04 -5.74 29.35
N GLU A 123 0.10 -5.21 28.90
CA GLU A 123 1.41 -5.58 29.42
C GLU A 123 1.97 -4.40 30.20
N ASN A 124 1.75 -4.39 31.51
CA ASN A 124 2.55 -3.59 32.44
C ASN A 124 3.97 -4.17 32.50
N LEU A 125 4.70 -4.13 31.38
CA LEU A 125 6.10 -4.53 31.34
C LEU A 125 6.93 -3.41 31.99
N THR A 126 7.15 -3.52 33.31
CA THR A 126 7.95 -2.56 34.08
C THR A 126 9.32 -3.16 34.35
N LEU A 127 10.36 -2.51 33.83
CA LEU A 127 11.75 -2.85 34.10
C LEU A 127 12.20 -2.04 35.33
N SER A 128 12.15 -2.65 36.51
CA SER A 128 12.57 -1.97 37.75
C SER A 128 13.96 -2.46 38.18
N PRO A 129 15.01 -1.62 38.09
CA PRO A 129 16.28 -1.94 38.71
C PRO A 129 16.10 -1.93 40.22
N HIS A 130 16.56 -2.98 40.90
CA HIS A 130 16.53 -3.04 42.35
C HIS A 130 17.96 -3.24 42.87
N PHE A 131 18.35 -2.41 43.83
CA PHE A 131 19.62 -2.52 44.53
C PHE A 131 19.34 -3.08 45.93
N LYS A 132 19.88 -4.26 46.23
CA LYS A 132 19.84 -4.84 47.58
C LYS A 132 21.24 -4.83 48.16
N PHE A 133 21.44 -4.06 49.22
CA PHE A 133 22.65 -4.14 50.03
C PHE A 133 22.47 -5.29 51.04
N ASN A 134 23.32 -6.30 50.95
CA ASN A 134 23.31 -7.42 51.89
C ASN A 134 24.29 -7.11 53.03
N GLU A 135 23.76 -6.68 54.18
CA GLU A 135 24.54 -6.19 55.34
C GLU A 135 25.44 -7.26 55.97
N LEU A 136 25.27 -8.54 55.61
CA LEU A 136 26.01 -9.66 56.19
C LEU A 136 27.33 -10.00 55.47
N ASN A 137 27.59 -9.48 54.26
CA ASN A 137 28.76 -9.91 53.46
C ASN A 137 29.46 -8.82 52.63
N VAL A 138 29.09 -7.53 52.80
CA VAL A 138 29.71 -6.38 52.10
C VAL A 138 29.92 -6.61 50.59
N LYS A 139 28.94 -7.25 49.94
CA LYS A 139 28.90 -7.40 48.47
C LYS A 139 27.65 -6.71 47.94
N SER A 140 27.83 -5.91 46.91
CA SER A 140 26.75 -5.24 46.20
C SER A 140 26.31 -6.12 45.04
N ASP A 141 25.10 -6.66 45.12
CA ASP A 141 24.52 -7.46 44.04
C ASP A 141 23.65 -6.57 43.15
N VAL A 142 24.02 -6.46 41.87
CA VAL A 142 23.23 -5.79 40.84
C VAL A 142 22.45 -6.84 40.08
N GLY A 143 21.11 -6.79 40.15
CA GLY A 143 20.23 -7.76 39.51
C GLY A 143 19.13 -7.09 38.70
N LEU A 144 18.80 -7.69 37.56
CA LEU A 144 17.59 -7.36 36.79
C LEU A 144 16.51 -8.38 37.12
N THR A 145 15.30 -7.91 37.46
CA THR A 145 14.15 -8.78 37.71
C THR A 145 13.06 -8.50 36.69
N LEU A 146 12.60 -9.56 36.04
CA LEU A 146 11.42 -9.54 35.18
C LEU A 146 10.24 -10.09 35.99
N ASN A 147 9.19 -9.29 36.15
CA ASN A 147 7.97 -9.69 36.84
C ASN A 147 6.83 -9.88 35.83
N PHE A 148 6.19 -11.05 35.88
CA PHE A 148 5.00 -11.37 35.09
C PHE A 148 3.79 -11.47 36.04
N LYS A 149 2.71 -10.74 35.74
CA LYS A 149 1.42 -10.88 36.42
C LYS A 149 0.38 -11.31 35.38
N PHE A 150 -0.25 -12.46 35.64
CA PHE A 150 -1.44 -12.93 34.93
C PHE A 150 -2.68 -12.46 35.70
#